data_AF-A0A8J6Y6N7-F1
#
_entry.id   AF-A0A8J6Y6N7-F1
#
_cell.length_a   1.000
_cell.length_b   1.000
_cell.length_c   1.000
_cell.angle_alpha   90.00
_cell.angle_beta   90.00
_cell.angle_gamma   90.00
#
_symmetry.space_group_name_H-M   'P 1'
#
loop_
_entity.id
_entity.type
_entity.pdbx_description
1 polymer ?
#
loop_
_entity_poly.entity_id
_entity_poly.type
_entity_poly.pdbx_seq_one_letter_code
_entity_poly.pdbx_strand_id
1 'polypeptide(L)'
;MVCNEWRDRLLDRLYGEIEGQARIELDRHLEDCEPCRLELEELDGTRESLSAASPAVPEPPRVVLLGQPDLRGAGAGWWSRPGGFRMFAAGFAAATVLLAAGMAAGIAWSSGGRLSTGSPPDLTAEIDLVDRMQLDEALDARDARIMNMIDQSSGQVQTSLAEFGSAIEARRKEDLRLVLGELITTEMWTGKAIHENRESLRHLTLAGQPGVTQW
;
A
#
# COMPACT_ATOMS: atom_id res chain seq x y z
N MET A 1 14.36 5.22 -31.43
CA MET A 1 13.68 4.72 -30.22
C MET A 1 12.29 4.30 -30.62
N VAL A 2 11.83 3.17 -30.10
CA VAL A 2 10.49 2.65 -30.39
C VAL A 2 9.49 3.44 -29.53
N CYS A 3 8.31 3.77 -30.04
CA CYS A 3 7.31 4.55 -29.31
C CYS A 3 6.97 3.98 -27.91
N ASN A 4 7.16 2.67 -27.70
CA ASN A 4 6.94 2.02 -26.41
C ASN A 4 7.88 2.53 -25.31
N GLU A 5 9.13 2.88 -25.63
CA GLU A 5 10.11 3.41 -24.66
C GLU A 5 9.74 4.83 -24.19
N TRP A 6 8.95 5.56 -24.98
CA TRP A 6 8.50 6.91 -24.65
C TRP A 6 7.30 6.94 -23.71
N ARG A 7 6.53 5.84 -23.63
CA ARG A 7 5.35 5.76 -22.76
C ARG A 7 5.69 6.02 -21.29
N ASP A 8 6.77 5.43 -20.79
CA ASP A 8 7.21 5.64 -19.41
C ASP A 8 7.57 7.12 -19.18
N ARG A 9 8.27 7.75 -20.14
CA ARG A 9 8.60 9.18 -20.06
C ARG A 9 7.38 10.10 -20.16
N LEU A 10 6.30 9.68 -20.84
CA LEU A 10 5.02 10.41 -20.85
C LEU A 10 4.39 10.42 -19.45
N LEU A 11 4.44 9.29 -18.73
CA LEU A 11 3.98 9.20 -17.34
C LEU A 11 4.83 10.06 -16.41
N ASP A 12 6.16 10.00 -16.53
CA ASP A 12 7.07 10.84 -15.75
C ASP A 12 6.76 12.33 -15.97
N ARG A 13 6.47 12.73 -17.21
CA ARG A 13 6.03 14.09 -17.54
C ARG A 13 4.72 14.43 -16.85
N LEU A 14 3.72 13.54 -16.90
CA LEU A 14 2.40 13.75 -16.30
C LEU A 14 2.52 14.00 -14.80
N TYR A 15 3.38 13.26 -14.10
CA TYR A 15 3.61 13.42 -12.66
C TYR A 15 4.62 14.53 -12.31
N GLY A 16 5.24 15.17 -13.29
CA GLY A 16 6.23 16.24 -13.08
C GLY A 16 7.61 15.72 -12.62
N GLU A 17 7.91 14.45 -12.89
CA GLU A 17 9.14 13.76 -12.49
C GLU A 17 10.24 13.83 -13.57
N ILE A 18 9.92 14.35 -14.77
CA ILE A 18 10.90 14.53 -15.84
C ILE A 18 11.59 15.89 -15.79
N GLU A 19 12.93 15.89 -15.74
CA GLU A 19 13.75 17.09 -15.67
C GLU A 19 14.90 17.11 -16.68
N GLY A 20 15.47 18.30 -16.91
CA GLY A 20 16.69 18.49 -17.67
C GLY A 20 16.61 17.97 -19.11
N GLN A 21 17.62 17.18 -19.50
CA GLN A 21 17.81 16.69 -20.87
C GLN A 21 16.68 15.74 -21.32
N ALA A 22 16.17 14.92 -20.40
CA ALA A 22 15.11 13.96 -20.71
C ALA A 22 13.82 14.67 -21.18
N ARG A 23 13.52 15.83 -20.58
CA ARG A 23 12.38 16.66 -20.98
C ARG A 23 12.53 17.21 -22.40
N ILE A 24 13.70 17.73 -22.73
CA ILE A 24 14.00 18.28 -24.06
C ILE A 24 13.89 17.19 -25.13
N GLU A 25 14.39 15.99 -24.84
CA GLU A 25 14.30 14.84 -25.74
C GLU A 25 12.84 14.39 -25.96
N LEU A 26 12.04 14.36 -24.91
CA LEU A 26 10.61 14.04 -24.99
C LEU A 26 9.84 15.10 -25.77
N ASP A 27 10.10 16.40 -25.52
CA ASP A 27 9.48 17.50 -26.25
C ASP A 27 9.77 17.39 -27.76
N ARG A 28 11.03 17.11 -28.14
CA ARG A 28 11.39 16.87 -29.54
C ARG A 28 10.66 15.67 -30.14
N HIS A 29 10.53 14.58 -29.40
CA HIS A 29 9.79 13.41 -29.89
C HIS A 29 8.30 13.73 -30.13
N LEU A 30 7.68 14.52 -29.26
CA LEU A 30 6.28 14.92 -29.36
C LEU A 30 6.02 15.85 -30.57
N GLU A 31 7.00 16.65 -30.99
CA GLU A 31 6.90 17.44 -32.23
C GLU A 31 6.72 16.54 -33.46
N ASP A 32 7.46 15.42 -33.51
CA ASP A 32 7.51 14.54 -34.68
C ASP A 32 6.52 13.35 -34.62
N CYS A 33 6.03 12.97 -33.43
CA CYS A 33 5.26 11.75 -33.23
C CYS A 33 3.79 12.03 -32.83
N GLU A 34 2.89 11.98 -33.81
CA GLU A 34 1.45 12.14 -33.59
C GLU A 34 0.83 11.11 -32.60
N PRO A 35 1.13 9.81 -32.67
CA PRO A 35 0.57 8.83 -31.73
C PRO A 35 0.90 9.15 -30.27
N CYS A 36 2.13 9.56 -29.97
CA CYS A 36 2.55 9.88 -28.60
C CYS A 36 1.93 11.19 -28.10
N ARG A 37 1.61 12.15 -28.98
CA ARG A 37 0.82 13.33 -28.59
C ARG A 37 -0.60 12.96 -28.22
N LEU A 38 -1.26 12.14 -29.03
CA LEU A 38 -2.63 11.69 -28.75
C LEU A 38 -2.71 10.91 -27.43
N GLU A 39 -1.73 10.04 -27.16
CA GLU A 39 -1.63 9.31 -25.89
C GLU A 39 -1.45 10.27 -24.70
N LEU A 40 -0.63 11.33 -24.84
CA LEU A 40 -0.47 12.34 -23.80
C LEU A 40 -1.78 13.12 -23.53
N GLU A 41 -2.49 13.52 -24.58
CA GLU A 41 -3.78 14.21 -24.47
C GLU A 41 -4.84 13.33 -23.78
N GLU A 42 -4.87 12.02 -24.08
CA GLU A 42 -5.77 11.06 -23.43
C GLU A 42 -5.46 10.89 -21.93
N LEU A 43 -4.18 10.82 -21.59
CA LEU A 43 -3.72 10.74 -20.20
C LEU A 43 -4.06 12.00 -19.41
N ASP A 44 -3.84 13.18 -19.99
CA ASP A 44 -4.20 14.47 -19.37
C ASP A 44 -5.72 14.58 -19.16
N GLY A 45 -6.53 14.23 -20.16
CA GLY A 45 -7.99 14.24 -20.05
C GLY A 45 -8.52 13.28 -18.97
N THR A 46 -7.88 12.11 -18.83
CA THR A 46 -8.20 11.15 -17.75
C THR A 46 -7.87 11.74 -16.38
N ARG A 47 -6.71 12.37 -16.23
CA ARG A 47 -6.28 13.04 -15.00
C ARG A 47 -7.24 14.16 -14.60
N GLU A 48 -7.62 15.02 -15.55
CA GLU A 48 -8.58 16.09 -15.31
C GLU A 48 -9.92 15.54 -14.84
N SER A 49 -10.44 14.49 -15.51
CA SER A 49 -11.70 13.84 -15.14
C SER A 49 -11.67 13.28 -13.72
N LEU A 50 -10.56 12.62 -13.34
CA LEU A 50 -10.38 12.10 -11.98
C LEU A 50 -10.24 13.23 -10.94
N SER A 51 -9.57 14.33 -11.30
CA SER A 51 -9.42 15.47 -10.41
C SER A 51 -10.74 16.20 -10.18
N ALA A 52 -11.58 16.34 -11.21
CA ALA A 52 -12.89 16.98 -11.13
C ALA A 52 -13.90 16.12 -10.35
N ALA A 53 -13.78 14.80 -10.43
CA ALA A 53 -14.61 13.86 -9.68
C ALA A 53 -14.13 13.65 -8.23
N SER A 54 -12.94 14.15 -7.86
CA SER A 54 -12.41 14.00 -6.51
C SER A 54 -13.20 14.90 -5.55
N PRO A 55 -14.00 14.33 -4.62
CA PRO A 55 -14.71 15.14 -3.65
C PRO A 55 -13.69 15.93 -2.82
N ALA A 56 -14.03 17.18 -2.48
CA ALA A 56 -13.19 17.97 -1.58
C ALA A 56 -12.88 17.13 -0.35
N VAL A 57 -11.61 16.71 -0.20
CA VAL A 57 -11.16 15.92 0.93
C VAL A 57 -11.48 16.77 2.16
N PRO A 58 -12.42 16.34 3.03
CA PRO A 58 -12.72 17.12 4.22
C PRO A 58 -11.41 17.28 4.99
N GLU A 59 -11.10 18.50 5.44
CA GLU A 59 -9.91 18.73 6.26
C GLU A 59 -9.88 17.66 7.36
N PRO A 60 -8.80 16.87 7.46
CA PRO A 60 -8.75 15.80 8.44
C PRO A 60 -9.04 16.42 9.80
N PRO A 61 -9.96 15.85 10.59
CA PRO A 61 -10.30 16.42 11.89
C PRO A 61 -9.00 16.56 12.67
N ARG A 62 -8.72 17.78 13.15
CA ARG A 62 -7.56 18.03 14.00
C ARG A 62 -7.74 17.23 15.27
N VAL A 63 -7.16 16.04 15.32
CA VAL A 63 -7.16 15.21 16.52
C VAL A 63 -6.19 15.86 17.50
N VAL A 64 -6.73 16.65 18.43
CA VAL A 64 -5.98 17.10 19.60
C VAL A 64 -5.79 15.86 20.46
N LEU A 65 -4.63 15.23 20.34
CA LEU A 65 -4.17 14.23 21.29
C LEU A 65 -3.98 14.95 22.64
N LEU A 66 -5.00 14.90 23.49
CA LEU A 66 -4.86 15.23 24.91
C LEU A 66 -3.75 14.32 25.43
N GLY A 67 -2.61 14.94 25.77
CA GLY A 67 -1.40 14.22 26.16
C GLY A 67 -1.76 13.14 27.18
N GLN A 68 -1.51 11.88 26.81
CA GLN A 68 -1.52 10.81 27.80
C GLN A 68 -0.52 11.21 28.90
N PRO A 69 -0.89 11.09 30.18
CA PRO A 69 0.05 11.35 31.26
C PRO A 69 1.29 10.49 31.03
N ASP A 70 2.46 11.14 30.98
CA ASP A 70 3.76 10.52 30.77
C ASP A 70 3.92 9.29 31.68
N LEU A 71 3.73 8.09 31.13
CA LEU A 71 4.19 6.83 31.75
C LEU A 71 5.72 6.67 31.61
N ARG A 72 6.46 7.78 31.44
CA ARG A 72 7.93 7.84 31.38
C ARG A 72 8.62 7.47 32.70
N GLY A 73 7.87 7.07 33.74
CA GLY A 73 8.42 6.55 34.99
C GLY A 73 8.55 5.02 35.09
N ALA A 74 7.82 4.24 34.28
CA ALA A 74 7.69 2.79 34.52
C ALA A 74 8.46 1.88 33.54
N GLY A 75 9.11 2.45 32.53
CA GLY A 75 9.71 1.71 31.42
C GLY A 75 11.11 2.17 31.02
N ALA A 76 11.93 2.67 31.95
CA ALA A 76 13.33 2.97 31.70
C ALA A 76 14.10 1.67 31.45
N GLY A 77 13.98 1.16 30.22
CA GLY A 77 14.65 -0.04 29.76
C GLY A 77 16.16 0.09 29.95
N TRP A 78 16.79 -1.02 30.33
CA TRP A 78 18.22 -1.20 30.62
C TRP A 78 19.20 -0.53 29.64
N TRP A 79 18.76 -0.25 28.40
CA TRP A 79 19.44 0.51 27.34
C TRP A 79 19.81 1.95 27.72
N SER A 80 19.10 2.57 28.67
CA SER A 80 19.32 3.96 29.09
C SER A 80 20.41 4.13 30.16
N ARG A 81 21.05 3.02 30.61
CA ARG A 81 22.20 3.09 31.52
C ARG A 81 23.47 3.47 30.74
N PRO A 82 24.25 4.47 31.19
CA PRO A 82 25.44 5.00 30.50
C PRO A 82 26.66 4.05 30.44
N GLY A 83 26.44 2.73 30.51
CA GLY A 83 27.45 1.68 30.36
C GLY A 83 27.14 0.62 29.29
N GLY A 84 25.90 0.54 28.77
CA GLY A 84 25.50 -0.51 27.82
C GLY A 84 26.12 -0.39 26.43
N PHE A 85 26.42 0.83 25.98
CA PHE A 85 26.96 1.09 24.64
C PHE A 85 28.41 0.60 24.46
N ARG A 86 29.16 0.42 25.56
CA ARG A 86 30.55 -0.08 25.50
C ARG A 86 30.66 -1.56 25.16
N MET A 87 29.63 -2.38 25.41
CA MET A 87 29.65 -3.80 25.01
C MET A 87 29.35 -4.00 23.51
N PHE A 88 28.55 -3.15 22.88
CA PHE A 88 28.21 -3.30 21.46
C PHE A 88 29.33 -2.81 20.52
N ALA A 89 30.17 -1.86 20.95
CA ALA A 89 31.32 -1.41 20.17
C ALA A 89 32.42 -2.48 20.02
N ALA A 90 32.54 -3.42 20.98
CA ALA A 90 33.50 -4.53 20.89
C ALA A 90 33.06 -5.63 19.90
N GLY A 91 31.77 -5.72 19.56
CA GLY A 91 31.24 -6.73 18.64
C GLY A 91 31.50 -6.42 17.15
N PHE A 92 31.45 -5.15 16.76
CA PHE A 92 31.60 -4.76 15.34
C PHE A 92 33.06 -4.77 14.84
N ALA A 93 34.06 -4.68 15.73
CA ALA A 93 35.47 -4.74 15.33
C ALA A 93 35.93 -6.16 14.93
N ALA A 94 35.24 -7.21 15.39
CA ALA A 94 35.59 -8.60 15.03
C ALA A 94 35.06 -9.02 13.65
N ALA A 95 33.95 -8.42 13.19
CA ALA A 95 33.34 -8.76 11.90
C ALA A 95 34.14 -8.22 10.70
N THR A 96 34.82 -7.08 10.84
CA THR A 96 35.66 -6.51 9.78
C THR A 96 36.96 -7.28 9.56
N VAL A 97 37.51 -7.94 10.59
CA VAL A 97 38.72 -8.76 10.47
C VAL A 97 38.43 -10.08 9.73
N LEU A 98 37.25 -10.67 9.92
CA LEU A 98 36.84 -11.90 9.20
C LEU A 98 36.53 -11.66 7.71
N LEU A 99 35.95 -10.50 7.35
CA LEU A 99 35.72 -10.15 5.94
C LEU A 99 37.02 -9.84 5.18
N ALA A 100 38.00 -9.22 5.82
CA ALA A 100 39.31 -8.97 5.21
C ALA A 100 40.14 -10.26 5.01
N ALA A 101 40.04 -11.22 5.93
CA ALA A 101 40.70 -12.53 5.79
C ALA A 101 40.07 -13.40 4.68
N GLY A 102 38.76 -13.29 4.45
CA GLY A 102 38.06 -14.00 3.38
C GLY A 102 38.45 -13.56 1.97
N MET A 103 38.72 -12.26 1.76
CA MET A 103 39.14 -11.74 0.45
C MET A 103 40.59 -12.09 0.10
N ALA A 104 41.48 -12.30 1.07
CA ALA A 104 42.87 -12.70 0.80
C ALA A 104 42.99 -14.17 0.37
N ALA A 105 42.10 -15.06 0.81
CA ALA A 105 42.11 -16.48 0.43
C ALA A 105 41.55 -16.71 -0.99
N GLY A 106 40.62 -15.88 -1.48
CA GLY A 106 40.01 -16.03 -2.81
C GLY A 106 40.94 -15.68 -3.97
N ILE A 107 41.90 -14.77 -3.78
CA ILE A 107 42.80 -14.30 -4.85
C ILE A 107 44.02 -15.22 -5.02
N ALA A 108 44.33 -16.06 -4.02
CA ALA A 108 45.42 -17.03 -4.10
C ALA A 108 45.06 -18.28 -4.93
N TRP A 109 43.78 -18.61 -5.07
CA TRP A 109 43.34 -19.76 -5.89
C TRP A 109 43.10 -19.45 -7.36
N SER A 110 43.04 -18.18 -7.78
CA SER A 110 42.84 -17.82 -9.19
C SER A 110 44.13 -17.56 -9.99
N SER A 111 45.30 -17.59 -9.35
CA SER A 111 46.60 -17.31 -10.01
C SER A 111 47.54 -18.53 -10.15
N GLY A 112 47.16 -19.69 -9.64
CA GLY A 112 47.91 -20.95 -9.78
C GLY A 112 47.49 -21.76 -11.00
N GLY A 113 47.73 -21.26 -12.21
CA GLY A 113 47.25 -21.94 -13.43
C GLY A 113 47.88 -21.49 -14.73
N ARG A 114 49.20 -21.31 -14.78
CA ARG A 114 49.95 -21.35 -16.05
C ARG A 114 50.72 -22.65 -16.11
N LEU A 115 50.21 -23.63 -16.85
CA LEU A 115 50.98 -24.61 -17.64
C LEU A 115 50.00 -25.40 -18.53
N SER A 116 50.04 -25.13 -19.83
CA SER A 116 49.97 -26.10 -20.95
C SER A 116 49.38 -25.41 -22.18
N THR A 117 50.25 -24.96 -23.07
CA THR A 117 49.93 -24.69 -24.47
C THR A 117 49.78 -26.04 -25.18
N GLY A 118 48.66 -26.72 -24.95
CA GLY A 118 48.20 -27.84 -25.75
C GLY A 118 47.04 -27.34 -26.60
N SER A 119 47.19 -27.41 -27.92
CA SER A 119 46.11 -27.16 -28.87
C SER A 119 44.88 -27.97 -28.45
N PRO A 120 43.71 -27.35 -28.19
CA PRO A 120 42.51 -28.14 -27.92
C PRO A 120 42.08 -28.84 -29.21
N PRO A 121 41.80 -30.16 -29.18
CA PRO A 121 40.98 -30.75 -30.22
C PRO A 121 39.58 -30.13 -30.18
N ASP A 122 39.01 -29.97 -31.35
CA ASP A 122 37.65 -29.54 -31.66
C ASP A 122 36.61 -30.31 -30.82
N LEU A 123 36.22 -29.74 -29.67
CA LEU A 123 35.21 -30.25 -28.72
C LEU A 123 34.07 -29.24 -28.49
N THR A 124 34.07 -28.13 -29.23
CA THR A 124 33.08 -27.05 -29.10
C THR A 124 31.69 -27.40 -29.61
N ALA A 125 31.53 -28.51 -30.35
CA ALA A 125 30.23 -28.96 -30.84
C ALA A 125 29.46 -29.85 -29.83
N GLU A 126 30.16 -30.54 -28.93
CA GLU A 126 29.52 -31.52 -28.03
C GLU A 126 29.17 -30.90 -26.66
N ILE A 127 29.93 -29.87 -26.22
CA ILE A 127 29.65 -29.12 -24.98
C ILE A 127 28.44 -28.17 -25.16
N ASP A 128 28.16 -27.68 -26.36
CA ASP A 128 27.05 -26.74 -26.65
C ASP A 128 25.66 -27.44 -26.67
N LEU A 129 25.60 -28.76 -26.89
CA LEU A 129 24.31 -29.49 -26.91
C LEU A 129 23.85 -29.89 -25.50
N VAL A 130 24.78 -30.33 -24.65
CA VAL A 130 24.48 -30.75 -23.27
C VAL A 130 24.14 -29.54 -22.40
N ASP A 131 24.83 -28.42 -22.59
CA ASP A 131 24.57 -27.17 -21.84
C ASP A 131 23.20 -26.58 -22.19
N ARG A 132 22.77 -26.66 -23.47
CA ARG A 132 21.43 -26.23 -23.90
C ARG A 132 20.31 -27.10 -23.33
N MET A 133 20.51 -28.43 -23.27
CA MET A 133 19.53 -29.32 -22.63
C MET A 133 19.36 -29.04 -21.13
N GLN A 134 20.46 -28.79 -20.41
CA GLN A 134 20.39 -28.46 -18.98
C GLN A 134 19.77 -27.08 -18.74
N LEU A 135 19.99 -26.13 -19.64
CA LEU A 135 19.40 -24.80 -19.57
C LEU A 135 17.88 -24.85 -19.81
N ASP A 136 17.41 -25.60 -20.81
CA ASP A 136 15.98 -25.74 -21.10
C ASP A 136 15.23 -26.41 -19.94
N GLU A 137 15.79 -27.47 -19.33
CA GLU A 137 15.19 -28.12 -18.16
C GLU A 137 15.17 -27.18 -16.92
N ALA A 138 16.21 -26.36 -16.74
CA ALA A 138 16.24 -25.36 -15.68
C ALA A 138 15.22 -24.24 -15.90
N LEU A 139 14.97 -23.84 -17.16
CA LEU A 139 13.95 -22.85 -17.52
C LEU A 139 12.54 -23.39 -17.29
N ASP A 140 12.25 -24.62 -17.73
CA ASP A 140 10.96 -25.27 -17.50
C ASP A 140 10.66 -25.45 -16.01
N ALA A 141 11.67 -25.85 -15.22
CA ALA A 141 11.54 -25.96 -13.78
C ALA A 141 11.29 -24.60 -13.11
N ARG A 142 11.85 -23.51 -13.65
CA ARG A 142 11.63 -22.14 -13.17
C ARG A 142 10.22 -21.67 -13.51
N ASP A 143 9.75 -21.92 -14.72
CA ASP A 143 8.42 -21.49 -15.18
C ASP A 143 7.32 -22.25 -14.44
N ALA A 144 7.50 -23.55 -14.18
CA ALA A 144 6.59 -24.32 -13.33
C ALA A 144 6.52 -23.75 -11.90
N ARG A 145 7.65 -23.28 -11.34
CA ARG A 145 7.68 -22.64 -10.03
C ARG A 145 6.96 -21.29 -10.03
N ILE A 146 7.16 -20.48 -11.07
CA ILE A 146 6.48 -19.20 -11.24
C ILE A 146 4.97 -19.40 -11.34
N MET A 147 4.50 -20.36 -12.14
CA MET A 147 3.08 -20.65 -12.28
C MET A 147 2.45 -21.13 -10.97
N ASN A 148 3.13 -21.99 -10.21
CA ASN A 148 2.66 -22.40 -8.88
C ASN A 148 2.56 -21.21 -7.92
N MET A 149 3.52 -20.28 -7.95
CA MET A 149 3.47 -19.07 -7.14
C MET A 149 2.30 -18.16 -7.54
N ILE A 150 2.04 -18.00 -8.85
CA ILE A 150 0.93 -17.19 -9.35
C ILE A 150 -0.41 -17.80 -8.93
N ASP A 151 -0.57 -19.12 -9.07
CA ASP A 151 -1.79 -19.82 -8.67
C ASP A 151 -2.03 -19.71 -7.15
N GLN A 152 -0.97 -19.92 -6.36
CA GLN A 152 -1.02 -19.74 -4.91
C GLN A 152 -1.38 -18.30 -4.50
N SER A 153 -0.77 -17.30 -5.14
CA SER A 153 -1.06 -15.88 -4.86
C SER A 153 -2.50 -15.52 -5.24
N SER A 154 -3.01 -16.07 -6.34
CA SER A 154 -4.37 -15.84 -6.81
C SER A 154 -5.40 -16.44 -5.86
N GLY A 155 -5.16 -17.65 -5.37
CA GLY A 155 -6.00 -18.27 -4.34
C GLY A 155 -6.01 -17.49 -3.03
N GLN A 156 -4.86 -16.97 -2.61
CA GLN A 156 -4.77 -16.13 -1.41
C GLN A 156 -5.54 -14.80 -1.57
N VAL A 157 -5.43 -14.15 -2.73
CA VAL A 157 -6.18 -12.92 -3.02
C VAL A 157 -7.68 -13.19 -3.01
N GLN A 158 -8.16 -14.24 -3.68
CA GLN A 158 -9.58 -14.60 -3.67
C GLN A 158 -10.12 -14.87 -2.26
N THR A 159 -9.33 -15.58 -1.44
CA THR A 159 -9.69 -15.85 -0.05
C THR A 159 -9.78 -14.57 0.76
N SER A 160 -8.80 -13.67 0.61
CA SER A 160 -8.81 -12.38 1.30
C SER A 160 -9.97 -11.47 0.88
N LEU A 161 -10.36 -11.51 -0.40
CA LEU A 161 -11.52 -10.75 -0.91
C LEU A 161 -12.83 -11.31 -0.36
N ALA A 162 -12.97 -12.63 -0.27
CA ALA A 162 -14.14 -13.26 0.31
C ALA A 162 -14.27 -12.93 1.81
N GLU A 163 -13.16 -12.98 2.55
CA GLU A 163 -13.12 -12.60 3.96
C GLU A 163 -13.48 -11.13 4.15
N PHE A 164 -12.87 -10.23 3.36
CA PHE A 164 -13.17 -8.80 3.40
C PHE A 164 -14.63 -8.48 3.08
N GLY A 165 -15.20 -9.15 2.06
CA GLY A 165 -16.62 -9.02 1.72
C GLY A 165 -17.53 -9.41 2.88
N SER A 166 -17.23 -10.54 3.53
CA SER A 166 -17.99 -11.00 4.70
C SER A 166 -17.89 -10.03 5.89
N ALA A 167 -16.73 -9.40 6.10
CA ALA A 167 -16.51 -8.44 7.17
C ALA A 167 -17.30 -7.13 6.94
N ILE A 168 -17.36 -6.64 5.70
CA ILE A 168 -18.17 -5.46 5.34
C ILE A 168 -19.66 -5.74 5.59
N GLU A 169 -20.16 -6.91 5.16
CA GLU A 169 -21.56 -7.26 5.38
C GLU A 169 -21.90 -7.38 6.86
N ALA A 170 -21.00 -7.96 7.67
CA ALA A 170 -21.18 -8.04 9.12
C ALA A 170 -21.26 -6.64 9.74
N ARG A 171 -20.37 -5.73 9.35
CA ARG A 171 -20.35 -4.35 9.85
C ARG A 171 -21.59 -3.58 9.43
N ARG A 172 -22.02 -3.69 8.17
CA ARG A 172 -23.25 -3.05 7.68
C ARG A 172 -24.50 -3.54 8.43
N LYS A 173 -24.56 -4.83 8.78
CA LYS A 173 -25.67 -5.38 9.57
C LYS A 173 -25.67 -4.82 10.99
N GLU A 174 -24.50 -4.63 11.59
CA GLU A 174 -24.38 -4.04 12.92
C GLU A 174 -24.77 -2.56 12.92
N ASP A 175 -24.27 -1.79 11.96
CA ASP A 175 -24.63 -0.37 11.82
C ASP A 175 -26.13 -0.19 11.59
N LEU A 176 -26.75 -1.03 10.76
CA LEU A 176 -28.21 -1.02 10.56
C LEU A 176 -28.96 -1.35 11.86
N ARG A 177 -28.47 -2.28 12.69
CA ARG A 177 -29.09 -2.57 13.99
C ARG A 177 -29.00 -1.38 14.93
N LEU A 178 -27.86 -0.70 14.99
CA LEU A 178 -27.68 0.48 15.82
C LEU A 178 -28.61 1.61 15.38
N VAL A 179 -28.63 1.94 14.09
CA VAL A 179 -29.50 3.00 13.53
C VAL A 179 -30.97 2.68 13.74
N LEU A 180 -31.40 1.44 13.51
CA LEU A 180 -32.80 1.03 13.75
C LEU A 180 -33.15 1.10 15.24
N GLY A 181 -32.22 0.72 16.12
CA GLY A 181 -32.38 0.84 17.56
C GLY A 181 -32.58 2.30 17.99
N GLU A 182 -31.72 3.21 17.51
CA GLU A 182 -31.86 4.64 17.78
C GLU A 182 -33.19 5.19 17.25
N LEU A 183 -33.58 4.82 16.02
CA LEU A 183 -34.83 5.28 15.42
C LEU A 183 -36.05 4.90 16.28
N ILE A 184 -36.13 3.65 16.75
CA ILE A 184 -37.22 3.19 17.61
C ILE A 184 -37.25 3.98 18.93
N THR A 185 -36.09 4.25 19.53
CA THR A 185 -36.04 5.03 20.77
C THR A 185 -36.50 6.48 20.56
N THR A 186 -36.14 7.10 19.43
CA THR A 186 -36.59 8.45 19.10
C THR A 186 -38.09 8.51 18.80
N GLU A 187 -38.64 7.49 18.13
CA GLU A 187 -40.09 7.39 17.88
C GLU A 187 -40.86 7.23 19.18
N MET A 188 -40.38 6.38 20.09
CA MET A 188 -41.00 6.18 21.40
C MET A 188 -40.98 7.46 22.24
N TRP A 189 -39.87 8.21 22.20
CA TRP A 189 -39.75 9.48 22.93
C TRP A 189 -40.66 10.58 22.36
N THR A 190 -40.69 10.73 21.03
CA THR A 190 -41.57 11.70 20.37
C THR A 190 -43.05 11.37 20.57
N GLY A 191 -43.43 10.09 20.49
CA GLY A 191 -44.78 9.62 20.79
C GLY A 191 -45.22 9.94 22.23
N LYS A 192 -44.32 9.72 23.20
CA LYS A 192 -44.57 10.06 24.62
C LYS A 192 -44.74 11.57 24.80
N ALA A 193 -43.85 12.39 24.23
CA ALA A 193 -43.93 13.85 24.33
C ALA A 193 -45.23 14.41 23.72
N ILE A 194 -45.68 13.86 22.58
CA ILE A 194 -46.95 14.25 21.97
C ILE A 194 -48.14 13.89 22.87
N HIS A 195 -48.10 12.72 23.51
CA HIS A 195 -49.16 12.30 24.44
C HIS A 195 -49.26 13.22 25.65
N GLU A 196 -48.14 13.51 26.31
CA GLU A 196 -48.06 14.41 27.48
C GLU A 196 -48.51 15.84 27.12
N ASN A 197 -48.12 16.33 25.94
CA ASN A 197 -48.54 17.66 25.47
C ASN A 197 -50.05 17.70 25.17
N ARG A 198 -50.61 16.63 24.57
CA ARG A 198 -52.05 16.50 24.34
C ARG A 198 -52.85 16.46 25.64
N GLU A 199 -52.35 15.79 26.67
CA GLU A 199 -52.97 15.73 27.99
C GLU A 199 -52.94 17.11 28.68
N SER A 200 -51.81 17.80 28.63
CA SER A 200 -51.66 19.17 29.13
C SER A 200 -52.65 20.14 28.47
N LEU A 201 -52.80 20.06 27.14
CA LEU A 201 -53.78 20.86 26.40
C LEU A 201 -55.22 20.55 26.79
N ARG A 202 -55.56 19.27 27.08
CA ARG A 202 -56.90 18.90 27.59
C ARG A 202 -57.18 19.55 28.94
N HIS A 203 -56.21 19.54 29.86
CA HIS A 203 -56.37 20.18 31.17
C HIS A 203 -56.57 21.70 31.04
N LEU A 204 -55.80 22.36 30.18
CA LEU A 204 -55.97 23.80 29.92
C LEU A 204 -57.33 24.11 29.29
N THR A 205 -57.80 23.27 28.37
CA THR A 205 -59.12 23.44 27.73
C THR A 205 -60.26 23.29 28.74
N LEU A 206 -60.17 22.33 29.66
CA LEU A 206 -61.16 22.14 30.73
C LEU A 206 -61.13 23.29 31.75
N ALA A 207 -59.94 23.78 32.12
CA ALA A 207 -59.79 24.91 33.04
C ALA A 207 -60.28 26.24 32.42
N GLY A 208 -60.20 26.36 31.10
CA GLY A 208 -60.59 27.56 30.36
C GLY A 208 -62.08 27.65 29.99
N GLN A 209 -62.93 26.66 30.31
CA GLN A 209 -64.37 26.73 30.04
C GLN A 209 -65.09 27.58 31.10
N PRO A 210 -65.56 28.80 30.77
CA PRO A 210 -66.30 29.64 31.71
C PRO A 210 -67.74 29.11 31.83
N GLY A 211 -67.98 28.24 32.81
CA GLY A 211 -69.32 27.71 33.05
C GLY A 211 -69.46 26.58 34.08
N VAL A 212 -68.35 26.01 34.58
CA VAL A 212 -68.39 24.87 35.53
C VAL A 212 -68.20 25.30 37.00
N THR A 213 -68.02 26.59 37.28
CA THR A 213 -67.99 27.13 38.64
C THR A 213 -69.26 27.92 38.95
N GLN A 214 -70.40 27.24 39.06
CA GLN A 214 -71.58 27.78 39.77
C GLN A 214 -72.14 26.68 40.68
N TRP A 215 -71.78 26.81 41.96
CA TRP A 215 -72.68 26.53 43.08
C TRP A 215 -73.66 27.70 43.21
#